data_AF-A0A174C249-F1
#
_entry.id   AF-A0A174C249-F1
#
_cell.length_a   1.000
_cell.length_b   1.000
_cell.length_c   1.000
_cell.angle_alpha   90.00
_cell.angle_beta   90.00
_cell.angle_gamma   90.00
#
_symmetry.space_group_name_H-M   'P 1'
#
loop_
_entity.id
_entity.type
_entity.pdbx_description
1 polymer ?
#
loop_
_entity_poly.entity_id
_entity_poly.type
_entity_poly.pdbx_seq_one_letter_code
_entity_poly.pdbx_strand_id
1 'polypeptide(L)'
;MGIVINHSENIFLPQMIITKPEMEEKVEAFVKNGGTVIVTYRHAVKDADNNVPFGETLPVHYNALAGLTVEEMESLQDYDAFPVVGSGVFEGVEGTGGIFRDMIQVQDAEVLFHYADAFYLEFAAVTRKQTGRGTLYYVGCGLEEKITKLLMEQVMRDCHFQMVPSEEGLEIVTRGNEKQKVTMYINHNAKEVTYGDMTLAPFACKILEA
;
A
#
# COMPACT_ATOMS: atom_id res chain seq x y z
N MET A 1 3.26 -1.34 21.84
CA MET A 1 3.87 -2.34 20.95
C MET A 1 4.74 -1.59 19.96
N GLY A 2 6.06 -1.73 20.02
CA GLY A 2 6.97 -0.99 19.12
C GLY A 2 7.14 -1.77 17.82
N ILE A 3 6.80 -1.16 16.69
CA ILE A 3 7.20 -1.68 15.37
C ILE A 3 8.71 -1.47 15.27
N VAL A 4 9.46 -2.57 15.17
CA VAL A 4 10.91 -2.54 14.92
C VAL A 4 11.09 -2.52 13.42
N ILE A 5 11.56 -1.39 12.88
CA ILE A 5 11.90 -1.25 11.47
C ILE A 5 13.36 -1.70 11.32
N ASN A 6 13.59 -2.99 11.05
CA ASN A 6 14.92 -3.52 10.75
C ASN A 6 14.87 -4.33 9.45
N HIS A 7 15.74 -3.97 8.50
CA HIS A 7 16.00 -4.69 7.23
C HIS A 7 14.86 -4.73 6.18
N SER A 8 13.82 -3.90 6.31
CA SER A 8 12.74 -3.83 5.31
C SER A 8 13.02 -2.71 4.31
N GLU A 9 12.93 -2.98 3.00
CA GLU A 9 12.99 -1.94 1.94
C GLU A 9 11.67 -1.16 1.85
N ASN A 10 10.59 -1.73 2.40
CA ASN A 10 9.25 -1.18 2.40
C ASN A 10 8.49 -1.49 3.71
N ILE A 11 7.55 -0.61 4.07
CA ILE A 11 6.71 -0.72 5.26
C ILE A 11 5.27 -0.40 4.90
N PHE A 12 4.34 -1.23 5.38
CA PHE A 12 2.90 -0.99 5.29
C PHE A 12 2.34 -0.62 6.67
N LEU A 13 1.67 0.52 6.76
CA LEU A 13 1.02 1.02 7.99
C LEU A 13 -0.50 1.18 7.76
N PRO A 14 -1.23 0.08 7.52
CA PRO A 14 -2.67 0.15 7.26
C PRO A 14 -3.43 0.63 8.48
N GLN A 15 -4.29 1.63 8.29
CA GLN A 15 -5.16 2.22 9.30
C GLN A 15 -4.44 2.55 10.63
N MET A 16 -3.18 2.99 10.56
CA MET A 16 -2.41 3.38 11.74
C MET A 16 -2.90 4.73 12.28
N ILE A 17 -4.05 4.69 12.93
CA ILE A 17 -4.82 5.85 13.37
C ILE A 17 -4.20 6.58 14.56
N ILE A 18 -3.55 5.84 15.45
CA ILE A 18 -2.81 6.37 16.59
C ILE A 18 -1.33 6.32 16.26
N THR A 19 -0.68 7.48 16.30
CA THR A 19 0.77 7.60 16.16
C THR A 19 1.38 8.23 17.41
N LYS A 20 2.66 7.93 17.63
CA LYS A 20 3.48 8.58 18.64
C LYS A 20 4.51 9.47 17.94
N PRO A 21 5.00 10.55 18.56
CA PRO A 21 6.05 11.37 17.98
C PRO A 21 7.28 10.55 17.53
N GLU A 22 7.69 9.54 18.29
CA GLU A 22 8.85 8.72 17.89
C GLU A 22 8.57 7.81 16.69
N MET A 23 7.30 7.56 16.35
CA MET A 23 6.93 6.83 15.13
C MET A 23 7.05 7.74 13.90
N GLU A 24 6.61 8.99 14.02
CA GLU A 24 6.74 10.00 12.97
C GLU A 24 8.21 10.17 12.57
N GLU A 25 9.09 10.44 13.53
CA GLU A 25 10.53 10.60 13.28
C GLU A 25 11.14 9.38 12.59
N LYS A 26 10.74 8.16 13.00
CA LYS A 26 11.23 6.91 12.40
C LYS A 26 10.75 6.72 10.98
N VAL A 27 9.47 7.02 10.70
CA VAL A 27 8.90 6.91 9.36
C VAL A 27 9.56 7.93 8.43
N GLU A 28 9.71 9.17 8.88
CA GLU A 28 10.39 10.22 8.12
C GLU A 28 11.85 9.85 7.84
N ALA A 29 12.60 9.41 8.85
CA ALA A 29 13.98 8.96 8.70
C ALA A 29 14.08 7.75 7.76
N PHE A 30 13.15 6.81 7.84
CA PHE A 30 13.11 5.65 6.96
C PHE A 30 12.92 6.04 5.49
N VAL A 31 11.93 6.90 5.21
CA VAL A 31 11.66 7.42 3.85
C VAL A 31 12.87 8.20 3.32
N LYS A 32 13.40 9.16 4.10
CA LYS A 32 14.59 9.94 3.71
C LYS A 32 15.79 9.04 3.36
N ASN A 33 15.93 7.91 4.05
CA ASN A 33 17.01 6.94 3.84
C ASN A 33 16.77 5.90 2.74
N GLY A 34 15.72 6.07 1.92
CA GLY A 34 15.46 5.21 0.76
C GLY A 34 14.37 4.17 0.96
N GLY A 35 13.72 4.16 2.12
CA GLY A 35 12.60 3.26 2.37
C GLY A 35 11.31 3.72 1.68
N THR A 36 10.47 2.77 1.30
CA THR A 36 9.12 3.06 0.79
C THR A 36 8.08 2.80 1.87
N VAL A 37 7.21 3.77 2.14
CA VAL A 37 6.15 3.64 3.16
C VAL A 37 4.80 3.74 2.49
N ILE A 38 3.91 2.82 2.82
CA ILE A 38 2.53 2.81 2.34
C ILE A 38 1.64 3.01 3.55
N VAL A 39 0.96 4.15 3.60
CA VAL A 39 -0.08 4.43 4.60
C VAL A 39 -1.44 4.42 3.91
N THR A 40 -2.48 4.17 4.68
CA THR A 40 -3.86 4.18 4.16
C THR A 40 -4.67 5.27 4.84
N TYR A 41 -5.93 5.35 4.47
CA TYR A 41 -6.92 6.22 5.10
C TYR A 41 -6.92 6.10 6.62
N ARG A 42 -7.28 7.20 7.28
CA ARG A 42 -7.24 7.36 8.74
C ARG A 42 -5.83 7.18 9.33
N HIS A 43 -4.77 7.44 8.57
CA HIS A 43 -3.42 7.47 9.13
C HIS A 43 -3.23 8.72 10.02
N ALA A 44 -2.63 8.53 11.20
CA ALA A 44 -2.22 9.60 12.11
C ALA A 44 -3.35 10.61 12.41
N VAL A 45 -4.49 10.13 12.92
CA VAL A 45 -5.63 10.98 13.32
C VAL A 45 -5.55 11.35 14.80
N LYS A 46 -4.93 10.49 15.60
CA LYS A 46 -4.94 10.56 17.05
C LYS A 46 -3.55 10.46 17.65
N ASP A 47 -3.38 11.11 18.80
CA ASP A 47 -2.18 10.98 19.61
C ASP A 47 -2.13 9.64 20.36
N ALA A 48 -1.02 9.44 21.09
CA ALA A 48 -0.75 8.25 21.88
C ALA A 48 -1.80 7.93 22.96
N ASP A 49 -2.52 8.96 23.41
CA ASP A 49 -3.56 8.90 24.44
C ASP A 49 -4.98 8.85 23.82
N ASN A 50 -5.07 8.62 22.51
CA ASN A 50 -6.31 8.49 21.74
C ASN A 50 -7.16 9.79 21.68
N ASN A 51 -6.53 10.95 21.88
CA ASN A 51 -7.15 12.25 21.63
C ASN A 51 -7.00 12.64 20.15
N VAL A 52 -7.91 13.49 19.67
CA VAL A 52 -7.74 14.21 18.40
C VAL A 52 -6.99 15.52 18.70
N PRO A 53 -5.75 15.71 18.21
CA PRO A 53 -4.98 16.92 18.48
C PRO A 53 -5.66 18.15 17.90
N PHE A 54 -5.96 19.14 18.75
CA PHE A 54 -6.62 20.38 18.31
C PHE A 54 -5.66 21.29 17.54
N GLY A 55 -6.13 21.88 16.45
CA GLY A 55 -5.35 22.83 15.64
C GLY A 55 -4.41 22.19 14.63
N GLU A 56 -4.33 20.85 14.61
CA GLU A 56 -3.56 20.09 13.63
C GLU A 56 -4.41 19.76 12.39
N THR A 57 -3.75 19.63 11.24
CA THR A 57 -4.39 19.18 10.01
C THR A 57 -4.05 17.71 9.77
N LEU A 58 -5.01 16.93 9.27
CA LEU A 58 -4.79 15.51 8.98
C LEU A 58 -3.95 15.34 7.71
N PRO A 59 -3.13 14.27 7.60
CA PRO A 59 -2.70 13.38 8.69
C PRO A 59 -1.76 14.11 9.66
N VAL A 60 -2.05 14.05 10.96
CA VAL A 60 -1.38 14.87 11.99
C VAL A 60 0.12 14.66 11.95
N HIS A 61 0.87 15.75 11.72
CA HIS A 61 2.33 15.80 11.59
C HIS A 61 2.94 15.02 10.41
N TYR A 62 2.13 14.43 9.53
CA TYR A 62 2.61 13.74 8.33
C TYR A 62 2.47 14.57 7.05
N ASN A 63 1.83 15.75 7.10
CA ASN A 63 1.52 16.56 5.91
C ASN A 63 2.72 16.82 5.01
N ALA A 64 3.85 17.27 5.58
CA ALA A 64 5.05 17.58 4.81
C ALA A 64 5.70 16.31 4.20
N LEU A 65 5.63 15.18 4.90
CA LEU A 65 6.19 13.92 4.40
C LEU A 65 5.30 13.33 3.29
N ALA A 66 3.98 13.39 3.46
CA ALA A 66 3.00 12.86 2.53
C ALA A 66 2.69 13.81 1.35
N GLY A 67 2.95 15.10 1.51
CA GLY A 67 2.71 16.13 0.50
C GLY A 67 1.25 16.47 0.28
N LEU A 68 0.45 16.35 1.33
CA LEU A 68 -1.01 16.46 1.28
C LEU A 68 -1.61 16.82 2.64
N THR A 69 -2.86 17.23 2.60
CA THR A 69 -3.78 17.31 3.75
C THR A 69 -5.02 16.46 3.48
N VAL A 70 -5.75 16.09 4.53
CA VAL A 70 -7.08 15.49 4.44
C VAL A 70 -8.07 16.49 5.02
N GLU A 71 -8.97 16.99 4.17
CA GLU A 71 -9.97 18.01 4.54
C GLU A 71 -11.09 17.40 5.39
N GLU A 72 -11.60 16.25 4.96
CA GLU A 72 -12.65 15.52 5.66
C GLU A 72 -12.53 14.02 5.38
N MET A 73 -13.18 13.24 6.23
CA MET A 73 -13.16 11.78 6.24
C MET A 73 -14.59 11.26 6.24
N GLU A 74 -14.90 10.33 5.34
CA GLU A 74 -16.21 9.72 5.21
C GLU A 74 -16.12 8.21 5.41
N SER A 75 -16.98 7.67 6.28
CA SER A 75 -17.14 6.21 6.44
C SER A 75 -18.26 5.74 5.54
N LEU A 76 -17.96 4.77 4.68
CA LEU A 76 -18.90 4.16 3.75
C LEU A 76 -19.11 2.70 4.13
N GLN A 77 -20.30 2.15 3.85
CA GLN A 77 -20.61 0.76 4.22
C GLN A 77 -20.42 -0.21 3.04
N ASP A 78 -20.16 0.31 1.83
CA ASP A 78 -20.02 -0.47 0.60
C ASP A 78 -18.58 -0.49 0.11
N TYR A 79 -18.15 -1.62 -0.46
CA TYR A 79 -16.82 -1.79 -1.06
C TYR A 79 -16.68 -1.02 -2.38
N ASP A 80 -17.74 -0.96 -3.18
CA ASP A 80 -17.80 -0.31 -4.49
C ASP A 80 -18.68 0.94 -4.45
N ALA A 81 -18.38 1.84 -3.52
CA ALA A 81 -19.21 3.02 -3.24
C ALA A 81 -19.04 4.12 -4.30
N PHE A 82 -17.86 4.24 -4.90
CA PHE A 82 -17.55 5.30 -5.87
C PHE A 82 -16.51 4.87 -6.91
N PRO A 83 -16.52 5.47 -8.11
CA PRO A 83 -15.46 5.28 -9.09
C PRO A 83 -14.18 6.03 -8.72
N VAL A 84 -13.04 5.46 -9.10
CA VAL A 84 -11.73 6.10 -9.10
C VAL A 84 -11.11 6.02 -10.50
N VAL A 85 -10.40 7.08 -10.90
CA VAL A 85 -9.73 7.16 -12.19
C VAL A 85 -8.25 7.42 -12.00
N GLY A 86 -7.42 6.68 -12.74
CA GLY A 86 -5.97 6.75 -12.65
C GLY A 86 -5.41 7.99 -13.36
N SER A 87 -4.27 8.46 -12.85
CA SER A 87 -3.52 9.61 -13.33
C SER A 87 -2.04 9.22 -13.47
N GLY A 88 -1.33 9.89 -14.38
CA GLY A 88 0.11 9.72 -14.57
C GLY A 88 0.45 8.28 -15.01
N VAL A 89 1.17 7.53 -14.16
CA VAL A 89 1.53 6.14 -14.46
C VAL A 89 0.32 5.20 -14.56
N PHE A 90 -0.85 5.63 -14.07
CA PHE A 90 -2.11 4.90 -14.15
C PHE A 90 -3.13 5.56 -15.10
N GLU A 91 -2.71 6.47 -15.98
CA GLU A 91 -3.60 7.12 -16.95
C GLU A 91 -4.43 6.08 -17.74
N GLY A 92 -5.75 6.29 -17.81
CA GLY A 92 -6.69 5.38 -18.47
C GLY A 92 -7.07 4.12 -17.68
N VAL A 93 -6.57 3.96 -16.45
CA VAL A 93 -7.04 2.91 -15.53
C VAL A 93 -8.27 3.40 -14.79
N GLU A 94 -9.33 2.60 -14.78
CA GLU A 94 -10.56 2.86 -14.01
C GLU A 94 -10.84 1.69 -13.06
N GLY A 95 -11.49 2.01 -11.93
CA GLY A 95 -11.94 1.03 -10.93
C GLY A 95 -12.88 1.68 -9.92
N THR A 96 -13.14 0.96 -8.83
CA THR A 96 -13.96 1.46 -7.70
C THR A 96 -13.19 1.51 -6.40
N GLY A 97 -13.73 2.30 -5.46
CA GLY A 97 -13.34 2.29 -4.07
C GLY A 97 -14.54 2.49 -3.15
N GLY A 98 -14.30 2.33 -1.85
CA GLY A 98 -15.33 2.39 -0.82
C GLY A 98 -14.75 2.16 0.57
N ILE A 99 -15.60 1.70 1.51
CA ILE A 99 -15.36 1.52 2.95
C ILE A 99 -15.03 2.82 3.70
N PHE A 100 -14.12 3.61 3.17
CA PHE A 100 -13.71 4.87 3.71
C PHE A 100 -13.21 5.78 2.59
N ARG A 101 -13.30 7.08 2.80
CA ARG A 101 -12.80 8.10 1.90
C ARG A 101 -12.15 9.22 2.71
N ASP A 102 -10.87 9.43 2.46
CA ASP A 102 -10.16 10.63 2.86
C ASP A 102 -10.18 11.61 1.69
N MET A 103 -10.67 12.83 1.93
CA MET A 103 -10.71 13.90 0.92
C MET A 103 -9.34 14.56 0.85
N ILE A 104 -8.45 13.98 0.02
CA ILE A 104 -7.04 14.38 -0.05
C ILE A 104 -6.88 15.64 -0.87
N GLN A 105 -6.44 16.72 -0.23
CA GLN A 105 -5.97 17.94 -0.87
C GLN A 105 -4.46 17.84 -1.08
N VAL A 106 -4.04 17.87 -2.33
CA VAL A 106 -2.63 17.69 -2.71
C VAL A 106 -1.88 19.01 -2.54
N GLN A 107 -0.68 18.96 -1.96
CA GLN A 107 0.23 20.10 -1.86
C GLN A 107 1.36 19.96 -2.88
N ASP A 108 2.19 18.93 -2.72
CA ASP A 108 3.35 18.65 -3.60
C ASP A 108 3.54 17.15 -3.89
N ALA A 109 2.56 16.31 -3.52
CA ALA A 109 2.51 14.91 -3.91
C ALA A 109 2.09 14.72 -5.37
N GLU A 110 2.53 13.62 -5.99
CA GLU A 110 2.02 13.15 -7.27
C GLU A 110 0.69 12.41 -7.06
N VAL A 111 -0.32 12.72 -7.89
CA VAL A 111 -1.59 12.00 -7.87
C VAL A 111 -1.54 10.78 -8.77
N LEU A 112 -1.89 9.63 -8.20
CA LEU A 112 -1.97 8.34 -8.89
C LEU A 112 -3.41 7.99 -9.25
N PHE A 113 -4.38 8.36 -8.41
CA PHE A 113 -5.80 8.19 -8.65
C PHE A 113 -6.60 9.36 -8.09
N HIS A 114 -7.66 9.77 -8.79
CA HIS A 114 -8.67 10.74 -8.34
C HIS A 114 -10.00 10.03 -8.02
N TYR A 115 -10.79 10.61 -7.14
CA TYR A 115 -12.21 10.26 -7.05
C TYR A 115 -12.94 10.77 -8.30
N ALA A 116 -13.91 10.00 -8.79
CA ALA A 116 -14.60 10.27 -10.05
C ALA A 116 -16.12 10.40 -9.92
N ASP A 117 -16.64 10.62 -8.71
CA ASP A 117 -18.05 10.88 -8.45
C ASP A 117 -18.35 12.36 -8.20
N ALA A 118 -19.64 12.69 -8.33
CA ALA A 118 -20.13 14.04 -8.11
C ALA A 118 -19.70 14.54 -6.72
N PHE A 119 -19.22 15.78 -6.66
CA PHE A 119 -18.69 16.49 -5.48
C PHE A 119 -17.24 16.21 -5.08
N TYR A 120 -16.61 15.12 -5.53
CA TYR A 120 -15.27 14.74 -5.05
C TYR A 120 -14.15 14.84 -6.10
N LEU A 121 -14.47 15.38 -7.29
CA LEU A 121 -13.57 15.45 -8.45
C LEU A 121 -12.27 16.24 -8.19
N GLU A 122 -12.24 17.12 -7.18
CA GLU A 122 -11.05 17.89 -6.82
C GLU A 122 -10.09 17.13 -5.91
N PHE A 123 -10.54 16.07 -5.26
CA PHE A 123 -9.76 15.32 -4.29
C PHE A 123 -9.04 14.13 -4.93
N ALA A 124 -7.82 13.86 -4.45
CA ALA A 124 -7.10 12.65 -4.80
C ALA A 124 -7.60 11.45 -3.98
N ALA A 125 -7.58 10.26 -4.57
CA ALA A 125 -7.83 8.99 -3.90
C ALA A 125 -6.53 8.29 -3.49
N VAL A 126 -5.49 8.40 -4.32
CA VAL A 126 -4.17 7.82 -4.07
C VAL A 126 -3.10 8.79 -4.52
N THR A 127 -2.10 9.02 -3.67
CA THR A 127 -0.95 9.88 -3.98
C THR A 127 0.36 9.19 -3.62
N ARG A 128 1.46 9.71 -4.16
CA ARG A 128 2.80 9.42 -3.66
C ARG A 128 3.68 10.67 -3.61
N LYS A 129 4.60 10.71 -2.67
CA LYS A 129 5.62 11.77 -2.58
C LYS A 129 6.99 11.18 -2.35
N GLN A 130 7.93 11.53 -3.22
CA GLN A 130 9.33 11.22 -3.03
C GLN A 130 9.97 12.23 -2.07
N THR A 131 10.66 11.74 -1.04
CA THR A 131 11.38 12.57 -0.06
C THR A 131 12.76 11.97 0.18
N GLY A 132 13.81 12.70 -0.19
CA GLY A 132 15.17 12.15 -0.18
C GLY A 132 15.30 11.02 -1.19
N ARG A 133 15.68 9.82 -0.74
CA ARG A 133 15.84 8.64 -1.60
C ARG A 133 14.62 7.71 -1.63
N GLY A 134 13.63 7.90 -0.75
CA GLY A 134 12.48 7.01 -0.60
C GLY A 134 11.16 7.71 -0.90
N THR A 135 10.07 6.96 -0.78
CA THR A 135 8.75 7.39 -1.22
C THR A 135 7.69 7.06 -0.18
N LEU A 136 6.77 7.99 0.08
CA LEU A 136 5.54 7.72 0.83
C LEU A 136 4.37 7.63 -0.14
N TYR A 137 3.61 6.54 -0.07
CA TYR A 137 2.33 6.33 -0.74
C TYR A 137 1.20 6.53 0.27
N TYR A 138 0.17 7.29 -0.11
CA TYR A 138 -1.03 7.50 0.69
C TYR A 138 -2.25 6.97 -0.06
N VAL A 139 -2.95 6.00 0.55
CA VAL A 139 -4.13 5.35 -0.03
C VAL A 139 -5.38 5.79 0.73
N GLY A 140 -6.13 6.76 0.20
CA GLY A 140 -7.24 7.44 0.87
C GLY A 140 -8.56 6.67 0.95
N CYS A 141 -8.63 5.45 0.43
CA CYS A 141 -9.85 4.65 0.46
C CYS A 141 -9.58 3.13 0.43
N GLY A 142 -10.62 2.32 0.69
CA GLY A 142 -10.58 0.91 0.32
C GLY A 142 -10.69 0.78 -1.19
N LEU A 143 -9.64 0.30 -1.85
CA LEU A 143 -9.62 0.12 -3.30
C LEU A 143 -10.08 -1.30 -3.68
N GLU A 144 -10.72 -1.44 -4.84
CA GLU A 144 -10.98 -2.76 -5.42
C GLU A 144 -9.67 -3.56 -5.62
N GLU A 145 -9.79 -4.87 -5.73
CA GLU A 145 -8.64 -5.78 -5.81
C GLU A 145 -7.73 -5.49 -7.01
N LYS A 146 -8.32 -5.19 -8.17
CA LYS A 146 -7.59 -4.86 -9.40
C LYS A 146 -6.69 -3.64 -9.21
N ILE A 147 -7.23 -2.54 -8.67
CA ILE A 147 -6.46 -1.31 -8.44
C ILE A 147 -5.41 -1.54 -7.35
N THR A 148 -5.76 -2.26 -6.27
CA THR A 148 -4.81 -2.65 -5.23
C THR A 148 -3.63 -3.42 -5.81
N LYS A 149 -3.88 -4.41 -6.67
CA LYS A 149 -2.84 -5.19 -7.34
C LYS A 149 -1.93 -4.30 -8.19
N LEU A 150 -2.50 -3.46 -9.04
CA LEU A 150 -1.73 -2.54 -9.89
C LEU A 150 -0.86 -1.58 -9.07
N LEU A 151 -1.41 -1.04 -7.97
CA LEU A 151 -0.68 -0.18 -7.05
C LEU A 151 0.47 -0.92 -6.37
N MET A 152 0.24 -2.14 -5.88
CA MET A 152 1.28 -2.95 -5.25
C MET A 152 2.39 -3.34 -6.23
N GLU A 153 2.04 -3.68 -7.47
CA GLU A 153 3.03 -3.91 -8.53
C GLU A 153 3.87 -2.66 -8.80
N GLN A 154 3.27 -1.47 -8.77
CA GLN A 154 4.00 -0.22 -8.92
C GLN A 154 4.94 0.04 -7.73
N VAL A 155 4.48 -0.16 -6.50
CA VAL A 155 5.31 -0.07 -5.29
C VAL A 155 6.48 -1.05 -5.37
N MET A 156 6.26 -2.29 -5.80
CA MET A 156 7.32 -3.29 -5.98
C MET A 156 8.33 -2.86 -7.03
N ARG A 157 7.89 -2.27 -8.15
CA ARG A 157 8.78 -1.72 -9.19
C ARG A 157 9.64 -0.57 -8.65
N ASP A 158 9.03 0.37 -7.92
CA ASP A 158 9.73 1.49 -7.30
C ASP A 158 10.76 1.04 -6.25
N CYS A 159 10.47 -0.04 -5.53
CA CYS A 159 11.39 -0.67 -4.59
C CYS A 159 12.44 -1.59 -5.24
N HIS A 160 12.40 -1.79 -6.56
CA HIS A 160 13.21 -2.79 -7.25
C HIS A 160 13.07 -4.22 -6.68
N PHE A 161 11.88 -4.54 -6.15
CA PHE A 161 11.61 -5.84 -5.55
C PHE A 161 11.58 -6.92 -6.64
N GLN A 162 12.27 -8.03 -6.41
CA GLN A 162 12.24 -9.16 -7.34
C GLN A 162 10.89 -9.88 -7.23
N MET A 163 10.05 -9.71 -8.25
CA MET A 163 8.78 -10.43 -8.36
C MET A 163 9.01 -11.80 -9.01
N VAL A 164 8.36 -12.83 -8.46
CA VAL A 164 8.25 -14.15 -9.09
C VAL A 164 6.79 -14.31 -9.52
N PRO A 165 6.44 -14.05 -10.79
CA PRO A 165 5.08 -14.22 -11.27
C PRO A 165 4.68 -15.69 -11.16
N SER A 166 3.43 -15.94 -10.78
CA SER A 166 2.85 -17.28 -10.70
C SER A 166 1.40 -17.26 -11.21
N GLU A 167 0.90 -18.45 -11.52
CA GLU A 167 -0.51 -18.64 -11.84
C GLU A 167 -1.39 -18.35 -10.61
N GLU A 168 -2.64 -17.97 -10.85
CA GLU A 168 -3.61 -17.73 -9.79
C GLU A 168 -3.73 -18.95 -8.85
N GLY A 169 -3.64 -18.70 -7.54
CA GLY A 169 -3.66 -19.74 -6.51
C GLY A 169 -2.40 -20.60 -6.41
N LEU A 170 -1.35 -20.36 -7.21
CA LEU A 170 -0.04 -20.96 -7.01
C LEU A 170 0.86 -20.03 -6.19
N GLU A 171 1.15 -20.42 -4.96
CA GLU A 171 2.09 -19.71 -4.09
C GLU A 171 3.51 -20.27 -4.26
N ILE A 172 4.49 -19.38 -4.43
CA ILE A 172 5.90 -19.74 -4.55
C ILE A 172 6.67 -19.07 -3.42
N VAL A 173 7.19 -19.87 -2.48
CA VAL A 173 7.90 -19.38 -1.31
C VAL A 173 9.31 -19.92 -1.29
N THR A 174 10.28 -19.01 -1.17
CA THR A 174 11.68 -19.36 -0.99
C THR A 174 12.11 -19.11 0.44
N ARG A 175 12.73 -20.10 1.08
CA ARG A 175 13.34 -19.95 2.42
C ARG A 175 14.79 -20.40 2.39
N GLY A 176 15.63 -19.71 3.13
CA GLY A 176 17.03 -20.07 3.28
C GLY A 176 17.98 -18.88 3.18
N ASN A 177 19.25 -19.19 2.97
CA ASN A 177 20.32 -18.23 2.75
C ASN A 177 21.14 -18.65 1.52
N GLU A 178 22.29 -18.00 1.30
CA GLU A 178 23.17 -18.29 0.15
C GLU A 178 23.69 -19.75 0.11
N LYS A 179 23.72 -20.46 1.25
CA LYS A 179 24.29 -21.82 1.35
C LYS A 179 23.26 -22.93 1.30
N GLN A 180 22.04 -22.65 1.72
CA GLN A 180 20.94 -23.61 1.75
C GLN A 180 19.65 -22.87 1.41
N LYS A 181 19.05 -23.23 0.28
CA LYS A 181 17.85 -22.57 -0.23
C LYS A 181 16.83 -23.63 -0.61
N VAL A 182 15.60 -23.44 -0.13
CA VAL A 182 14.47 -24.31 -0.41
C VAL A 182 13.38 -23.47 -1.06
N THR A 183 12.87 -23.92 -2.20
CA THR A 183 11.74 -23.30 -2.90
C THR A 183 10.53 -24.22 -2.83
N MET A 184 9.43 -23.73 -2.30
CA MET A 184 8.16 -24.44 -2.14
C MET A 184 7.16 -23.87 -3.15
N TYR A 185 6.50 -24.77 -3.87
CA TYR A 185 5.41 -24.48 -4.79
C TYR A 185 4.14 -25.09 -4.21
N ILE A 186 3.17 -24.27 -3.85
CA ILE A 186 1.97 -24.68 -3.13
C ILE A 186 0.76 -24.31 -3.99
N ASN A 187 0.07 -25.31 -4.51
CA ASN A 187 -1.14 -25.11 -5.28
C ASN A 187 -2.35 -25.01 -4.34
N HIS A 188 -2.92 -23.82 -4.15
CA HIS A 188 -4.13 -23.61 -3.34
C HIS A 188 -5.42 -23.89 -4.11
N ASN A 189 -5.33 -24.29 -5.38
CA ASN A 189 -6.50 -24.55 -6.21
C ASN A 189 -7.04 -25.98 -6.03
N ALA A 190 -8.35 -26.11 -6.26
CA ALA A 190 -9.01 -27.41 -6.49
C ALA A 190 -8.81 -27.95 -7.92
N LYS A 191 -7.99 -27.29 -8.74
CA LYS A 191 -7.62 -27.68 -10.11
C LYS A 191 -6.11 -27.85 -10.22
N GLU A 192 -5.70 -28.60 -11.23
CA GLU A 192 -4.30 -28.72 -11.62
C GLU A 192 -3.76 -27.35 -12.08
N VAL A 193 -2.49 -27.07 -11.76
CA VAL A 193 -1.76 -25.88 -12.21
C VAL A 193 -0.42 -26.28 -12.80
N THR A 194 -0.07 -25.63 -13.92
CA THR A 194 1.24 -25.78 -14.57
C THR A 194 2.08 -24.53 -14.34
N TYR A 195 3.35 -24.71 -13.99
CA TYR A 195 4.34 -23.64 -13.85
C TYR A 195 5.69 -24.08 -14.41
N GLY A 196 6.12 -23.46 -15.51
CA GLY A 196 7.25 -23.97 -16.31
C GLY A 196 6.97 -25.40 -16.78
N ASP A 197 7.92 -26.30 -16.57
CA ASP A 197 7.80 -27.73 -16.92
C ASP A 197 7.12 -28.58 -15.83
N MET A 198 6.65 -27.95 -14.75
CA MET A 198 6.08 -28.63 -13.60
C MET A 198 4.55 -28.55 -13.62
N THR A 199 3.91 -29.66 -13.28
CA THR A 199 2.46 -29.72 -13.06
C THR A 199 2.19 -30.15 -11.62
N LEU A 200 1.33 -29.42 -10.93
CA LEU A 200 0.90 -29.70 -9.56
C LEU A 200 -0.59 -30.07 -9.56
N ALA A 201 -0.89 -31.25 -9.03
CA ALA A 201 -2.26 -31.68 -8.76
C ALA A 201 -2.98 -30.71 -7.80
N PRO A 202 -4.33 -30.74 -7.70
CA PRO A 202 -5.07 -29.96 -6.73
C PRO A 202 -4.52 -30.09 -5.31
N PHE A 203 -4.32 -28.97 -4.62
CA PHE A 203 -3.79 -28.90 -3.24
C PHE A 203 -2.39 -29.50 -3.03
N ALA A 204 -1.66 -29.80 -4.11
CA ALA A 204 -0.32 -30.37 -4.01
C ALA A 204 0.73 -29.33 -3.62
N CYS A 205 1.76 -29.79 -2.89
CA CYS A 205 2.96 -29.03 -2.59
C CYS A 205 4.17 -29.76 -3.17
N LYS A 206 5.05 -29.03 -3.87
CA LYS A 206 6.36 -29.53 -4.29
C LYS A 206 7.46 -28.67 -3.69
N ILE A 207 8.47 -29.32 -3.13
CA ILE A 207 9.62 -28.68 -2.51
C ILE A 207 10.85 -29.01 -3.34
N LEU A 208 11.60 -27.98 -3.75
CA LEU A 208 12.87 -28.09 -4.45
C LEU A 208 13.98 -27.54 -3.57
N GLU A 209 15.00 -28.35 -3.33
CA GLU A 209 16.23 -27.94 -2.62
C GLU A 209 17.29 -27.57 -3.66
N ALA A 210 17.99 -26.45 -3.43
CA ALA A 210 19.12 -26.00 -4.24
C ALA A 210 20.44 -26.20 -3.50
#